data_AF-A0A3N7GSR5-F1
#
_entry.id   AF-A0A3N7GSR5-F1
#
_cell.length_a   1.000
_cell.length_b   1.000
_cell.length_c   1.000
_cell.angle_alpha   90.00
_cell.angle_beta   90.00
_cell.angle_gamma   90.00
#
_symmetry.space_group_name_H-M   'P 1'
#
loop_
_entity.id
_entity.type
_entity.pdbx_description
1 polymer ?
#
loop_
_entity_poly.entity_id
_entity_poly.type
_entity_poly.pdbx_seq_one_letter_code
_entity_poly.pdbx_strand_id
1 'polypeptide(L)'
;RDVDHIPVVKFFNPFGAGVWLATELDQGGDIMFGLADIGYPELCSWSMEELREVRLPFGMGIERDLLFAGDVPISVWAEAARETGSIRAAERVLYRAGAAFTRTSVDTESRES
;
A
#
# COMPACT_ATOMS: atom_id res chain seq x y z
N ARG A 1 -1.41 21.29 3.25
CA ARG A 1 -2.50 20.70 4.07
C ARG A 1 -2.18 19.23 4.10
N ASP A 2 -2.07 18.63 5.28
CA ASP A 2 -1.87 17.20 5.42
C ASP A 2 -3.19 16.53 5.04
N VAL A 3 -3.26 15.98 3.83
CA VAL A 3 -4.48 15.37 3.29
C VAL A 3 -4.30 13.87 3.38
N ASP A 4 -5.28 13.19 3.98
CA ASP A 4 -5.26 11.74 4.17
C ASP A 4 -5.63 11.03 2.86
N HIS A 5 -4.65 10.98 1.97
CA HIS A 5 -4.81 10.42 0.64
C HIS A 5 -4.87 8.90 0.65
N ILE A 6 -5.59 8.37 -0.33
CA ILE A 6 -5.63 6.94 -0.60
C ILE A 6 -4.36 6.55 -1.40
N PRO A 7 -3.64 5.49 -1.02
CA PRO A 7 -2.48 5.05 -1.78
C PRO A 7 -2.89 4.56 -3.18
N VAL A 8 -2.19 5.04 -4.20
CA VAL A 8 -2.48 4.75 -5.61
C VAL A 8 -1.50 3.78 -6.25
N VAL A 9 -0.33 3.58 -5.62
CA VAL A 9 0.70 2.66 -6.11
C VAL A 9 1.28 1.88 -4.93
N LYS A 10 1.50 0.59 -5.16
CA LYS A 10 2.25 -0.27 -4.25
C LYS A 10 3.50 -0.80 -4.95
N PHE A 11 4.62 -0.71 -4.24
CA PHE A 11 5.89 -1.32 -4.62
C PHE A 11 6.27 -2.40 -3.60
N PHE A 12 6.99 -3.42 -4.05
CA PHE A 12 7.46 -4.48 -3.16
C PHE A 12 8.78 -5.09 -3.60
N ASN A 13 9.55 -5.56 -2.62
CA ASN A 13 10.70 -6.43 -2.84
C ASN A 13 10.21 -7.86 -3.09
N PRO A 14 10.43 -8.46 -4.28
CA PRO A 14 10.01 -9.83 -4.58
C PRO A 14 10.78 -10.90 -3.78
N PHE A 15 11.93 -10.58 -3.21
CA PHE A 15 12.80 -11.52 -2.49
C PHE A 15 12.80 -11.33 -0.97
N GLY A 16 11.98 -10.45 -0.41
CA GLY A 16 11.94 -10.28 1.04
C GLY A 16 11.12 -9.10 1.56
N ALA A 17 11.64 -8.51 2.64
CA ALA A 17 11.08 -7.32 3.26
C ALA A 17 11.23 -6.08 2.35
N GLY A 18 10.38 -5.09 2.56
CA GLY A 18 10.25 -3.93 1.69
C GLY A 18 8.89 -3.92 0.99
N VAL A 19 8.00 -3.07 1.49
CA VAL A 19 6.76 -2.66 0.81
C VAL A 19 6.62 -1.15 0.95
N TRP A 20 6.17 -0.49 -0.12
CA TRP A 20 5.92 0.95 -0.13
C TRP A 20 4.54 1.21 -0.74
N LEU A 21 3.74 2.04 -0.09
CA LEU A 21 2.45 2.52 -0.56
C LEU A 21 2.55 4.02 -0.81
N ALA A 22 2.54 4.43 -2.08
CA ALA A 22 2.65 5.83 -2.47
C ALA A 22 1.27 6.48 -2.56
N THR A 23 1.15 7.67 -1.96
CA THR A 23 -0.03 8.54 -2.04
C THR A 23 0.21 9.72 -2.98
N GLU A 24 1.44 10.22 -2.99
CA GLU A 24 1.82 11.44 -3.70
C GLU A 24 3.15 11.23 -4.43
N LEU A 25 3.32 12.01 -5.50
CA LEU A 25 4.59 12.20 -6.20
C LEU A 25 4.82 13.70 -6.31
N ASP A 26 6.03 14.14 -6.00
CA ASP A 26 6.41 15.54 -6.07
C ASP A 26 6.37 16.08 -7.51
N GLN A 27 6.49 17.39 -7.66
CA GLN A 27 6.51 18.03 -8.97
C GLN A 27 7.74 17.63 -9.81
N GLY A 28 8.86 17.29 -9.16
CA GLY A 28 10.06 16.80 -9.81
C GLY A 28 9.91 15.40 -10.42
N GLY A 29 8.90 14.65 -10.00
CA GLY A 29 8.62 13.31 -10.49
C GLY A 29 9.54 12.23 -9.92
N ASP A 30 10.24 12.51 -8.83
CA ASP A 30 11.15 11.57 -8.18
C ASP A 30 10.79 11.30 -6.72
N ILE A 31 10.45 12.32 -5.94
CA ILE A 31 10.18 12.15 -4.52
C ILE A 31 8.74 11.71 -4.32
N MET A 32 8.56 10.51 -3.79
CA MET A 32 7.26 9.98 -3.38
C MET A 32 7.04 10.18 -1.89
N PHE A 33 5.78 10.25 -1.48
CA PHE A 33 5.36 10.21 -0.07
C PHE A 33 4.29 9.15 0.16
N GLY A 34 4.37 8.49 1.32
CA GLY A 34 3.37 7.55 1.78
C GLY A 34 3.91 6.64 2.89
N LEU A 35 3.47 5.38 2.90
CA LEU A 35 3.83 4.41 3.94
C LEU A 35 4.88 3.42 3.44
N ALA A 36 6.04 3.38 4.08
CA ALA A 36 7.12 2.45 3.79
C ALA A 36 7.30 1.45 4.93
N ASP A 37 7.62 0.19 4.59
CA ASP A 37 7.90 -0.87 5.56
C ASP A 37 9.11 -1.70 5.09
N ILE A 38 10.26 -1.35 5.64
CA ILE A 38 11.54 -2.04 5.49
C ILE A 38 11.93 -2.81 6.76
N GLY A 39 10.93 -3.20 7.56
CA GLY A 39 11.09 -3.84 8.87
C GLY A 39 10.32 -3.13 9.98
N TYR A 40 9.96 -1.87 9.76
CA TYR A 40 9.06 -1.10 10.61
C TYR A 40 8.21 -0.15 9.73
N PRO A 41 6.87 -0.19 9.80
CA PRO A 41 6.02 0.71 9.03
C PRO A 41 6.16 2.18 9.47
N GLU A 42 6.43 3.06 8.51
CA GLU A 42 6.62 4.50 8.75
C GLU A 42 6.07 5.35 7.60
N LEU A 43 5.44 6.48 7.92
CA LEU A 43 5.08 7.49 6.94
C LEU A 43 6.30 8.34 6.62
N CYS A 44 6.78 8.29 5.39
CA CYS A 44 7.99 8.99 4.98
C CYS A 44 7.99 9.34 3.50
N SER A 45 9.02 10.07 3.09
CA SER A 45 9.34 10.34 1.69
C SER A 45 10.52 9.48 1.23
N TRP A 46 10.52 9.08 -0.04
CA TRP A 46 11.61 8.33 -0.66
C TRP A 46 11.77 8.70 -2.15
N SER A 47 12.96 8.50 -2.69
CA SER A 47 13.23 8.69 -4.13
C SER A 47 12.77 7.47 -4.94
N MET A 48 12.09 7.74 -6.05
CA MET A 48 11.70 6.72 -7.03
C MET A 48 12.91 6.21 -7.79
N GLU A 49 13.87 7.09 -8.11
CA GLU A 49 15.13 6.73 -8.75
C GLU A 49 15.94 5.77 -7.87
N GLU A 50 16.15 6.10 -6.59
CA GLU A 50 16.83 5.19 -5.65
C GLU A 50 16.13 3.84 -5.57
N LEU A 51 14.79 3.82 -5.52
CA LEU A 51 14.00 2.59 -5.47
C LEU A 51 14.18 1.74 -6.75
N ARG A 52 14.31 2.38 -7.93
CA ARG A 52 14.59 1.72 -9.22
C ARG A 52 16.04 1.23 -9.34
N GLU A 53 16.96 1.86 -8.63
CA GLU A 53 18.37 1.48 -8.62
C GLU A 53 18.68 0.27 -7.74
N VAL A 54 17.77 -0.10 -6.84
CA VAL A 54 17.89 -1.33 -6.05
C VAL A 54 18.12 -2.53 -6.97
N ARG A 55 19.18 -3.30 -6.68
CA ARG A 55 19.52 -4.55 -7.38
C ARG A 55 19.36 -5.72 -6.43
N LEU A 56 18.48 -6.63 -6.80
CA LEU A 56 18.15 -7.86 -6.08
C LEU A 56 18.72 -9.08 -6.82
N PRO A 57 18.64 -10.29 -6.23
CA PRO A 57 19.04 -11.51 -6.90
C PRO A 57 18.43 -11.65 -8.30
N PHE A 58 19.19 -12.28 -9.20
CA PHE A 58 18.81 -12.50 -10.60
C PHE A 58 18.63 -11.22 -11.44
N GLY A 59 19.15 -10.08 -10.97
CA GLY A 59 19.06 -8.80 -11.69
C GLY A 59 17.68 -8.14 -11.59
N MET A 60 16.84 -8.61 -10.67
CA MET A 60 15.52 -8.03 -10.41
C MET A 60 15.64 -6.74 -9.60
N GLY A 61 14.61 -5.91 -9.66
CA GLY A 61 14.48 -4.70 -8.85
C GLY A 61 13.28 -4.78 -7.91
N ILE A 62 12.97 -3.64 -7.29
CA ILE A 62 11.67 -3.45 -6.65
C ILE A 62 10.59 -3.44 -7.74
N GLU A 63 9.53 -4.20 -7.51
CA GLU A 63 8.44 -4.38 -8.47
C GLU A 63 7.22 -3.53 -8.09
N ARG A 64 6.42 -3.17 -9.10
CA ARG A 64 5.12 -2.53 -8.89
C ARG A 64 4.02 -3.58 -8.92
N ASP A 65 3.14 -3.54 -7.92
CA ASP A 65 1.93 -4.35 -7.89
C ASP A 65 0.87 -3.72 -8.81
N LEU A 66 0.63 -4.34 -9.97
CA LEU A 66 -0.34 -3.84 -10.96
C LEU A 66 -1.79 -4.13 -10.59
N LEU A 67 -2.03 -5.03 -9.63
CA LEU A 67 -3.37 -5.41 -9.18
C LEU A 67 -3.74 -4.74 -7.85
N PHE A 68 -2.85 -3.91 -7.31
CA PHE A 68 -3.09 -3.19 -6.06
C PHE A 68 -4.24 -2.19 -6.19
N ALA A 69 -5.16 -2.25 -5.22
CA ALA A 69 -6.22 -1.27 -5.03
C ALA A 69 -6.12 -0.72 -3.59
N GLY A 70 -5.72 0.54 -3.46
CA GLY A 70 -5.83 1.24 -2.19
C GLY A 70 -7.27 1.67 -2.01
N ASP A 71 -8.08 0.92 -1.28
CA ASP A 71 -9.51 1.27 -1.09
C ASP A 71 -9.74 2.17 0.13
N VAL A 72 -8.73 2.34 0.98
CA VAL A 72 -8.80 3.07 2.25
C VAL A 72 -7.67 4.09 2.38
N PRO A 73 -7.85 5.17 3.17
CA PRO A 73 -6.83 6.20 3.35
C PRO A 73 -5.51 5.67 3.94
N ILE A 74 -4.41 6.39 3.70
CA ILE A 74 -3.08 5.99 4.15
C ILE A 74 -2.97 5.94 5.68
N SER A 75 -3.74 6.76 6.41
CA SER A 75 -3.82 6.69 7.87
C SER A 75 -4.32 5.33 8.38
N VAL A 76 -5.34 4.77 7.72
CA VAL A 76 -5.91 3.45 8.02
C VAL A 76 -4.89 2.35 7.73
N TRP A 77 -4.16 2.47 6.62
CA TRP A 77 -3.04 1.57 6.32
C TRP A 77 -1.93 1.64 7.37
N ALA A 78 -1.55 2.85 7.81
CA ALA A 78 -0.51 3.05 8.81
C ALA A 78 -0.90 2.47 10.17
N GLU A 79 -2.15 2.70 10.61
CA GLU A 79 -2.68 2.12 11.85
C GLU A 79 -2.72 0.60 11.79
N ALA A 80 -3.30 0.03 10.72
CA ALA A 80 -3.36 -1.42 10.55
C ALA A 80 -1.96 -2.05 10.47
N ALA A 81 -0.99 -1.39 9.83
CA ALA A 81 0.39 -1.86 9.74
C ALA A 81 1.09 -1.83 11.10
N ARG A 82 0.85 -0.79 11.90
CA ARG A 82 1.36 -0.70 13.28
C ARG A 82 0.79 -1.80 14.17
N GLU A 83 -0.51 -2.09 14.07
CA GLU A 83 -1.18 -3.12 14.88
C GLU A 83 -0.78 -4.54 14.47
N THR A 84 -0.62 -4.78 13.18
CA THR A 84 -0.29 -6.10 12.63
C THR A 84 1.21 -6.34 12.44
N GLY A 85 2.02 -5.31 12.65
CA GLY A 85 3.47 -5.32 12.59
C GLY A 85 4.08 -5.20 11.19
N SER A 86 3.29 -5.13 10.12
CA SER A 86 3.79 -4.88 8.75
C SER A 86 2.68 -4.47 7.78
N ILE A 87 3.03 -3.78 6.68
CA ILE A 87 2.08 -3.45 5.60
C ILE A 87 1.51 -4.73 4.97
N ARG A 88 2.34 -5.76 4.78
CA ARG A 88 1.90 -7.05 4.23
C ARG A 88 0.86 -7.74 5.12
N ALA A 89 0.98 -7.58 6.44
CA ALA A 89 0.00 -8.13 7.36
C ALA A 89 -1.29 -7.30 7.39
N ALA A 90 -1.17 -5.97 7.36
CA ALA A 90 -2.29 -5.05 7.26
C ALA A 90 -3.14 -5.32 6.01
N GLU A 91 -2.50 -5.51 4.85
CA GLU A 91 -3.16 -5.78 3.58
C GLU A 91 -4.15 -6.96 3.68
N ARG A 92 -3.75 -8.05 4.35
CA ARG A 92 -4.61 -9.22 4.55
C ARG A 92 -5.83 -8.92 5.42
N VAL A 93 -5.69 -8.03 6.41
CA VAL A 93 -6.78 -7.63 7.30
C VAL A 93 -7.73 -6.69 6.56
N LEU A 94 -7.19 -5.69 5.86
CA LEU A 94 -7.96 -4.69 5.13
C LEU A 94 -8.75 -5.30 3.98
N TYR A 95 -8.16 -6.19 3.17
CA TYR A 95 -8.92 -6.85 2.10
C TYR A 95 -9.93 -7.87 2.62
N ARG A 96 -9.69 -8.52 3.77
CA ARG A 96 -10.72 -9.36 4.41
C ARG A 96 -11.90 -8.52 4.89
N ALA A 97 -11.63 -7.35 5.47
CA ALA A 97 -12.66 -6.40 5.88
C ALA A 97 -13.44 -5.86 4.66
N GLY A 98 -12.73 -5.50 3.58
CA GLY A 98 -13.33 -5.07 2.32
C GLY A 98 -14.23 -6.15 1.71
N ALA A 99 -13.75 -7.41 1.63
CA ALA A 99 -14.56 -8.53 1.17
C ALA A 99 -15.78 -8.80 2.06
N ALA A 100 -15.67 -8.61 3.38
CA ALA A 100 -16.81 -8.71 4.29
C ALA A 100 -17.83 -7.56 4.09
N PHE A 101 -17.35 -6.37 3.74
CA PHE A 101 -18.18 -5.20 3.43
C PHE A 101 -18.98 -5.42 2.12
N THR A 102 -18.33 -5.94 1.07
CA THR A 102 -18.99 -6.25 -0.21
C THR A 102 -20.05 -7.34 -0.10
N ARG A 103 -19.86 -8.35 0.77
CA ARG A 103 -20.88 -9.39 0.99
C ARG A 103 -22.13 -8.84 1.69
N THR A 104 -21.97 -7.89 2.60
CA THR A 104 -23.09 -7.33 3.37
C THR A 104 -23.96 -6.40 2.51
N SER A 105 -23.35 -5.67 1.56
CA SER A 105 -24.11 -4.83 0.62
C SER A 105 -24.92 -5.64 -0.39
N VAL A 106 -24.37 -6.74 -0.93
CA VAL A 106 -25.05 -7.58 -1.93
C VAL A 106 -26.27 -8.32 -1.33
N ASP A 107 -26.21 -8.68 -0.04
CA ASP A 107 -27.35 -9.35 0.63
C ASP A 107 -28.54 -8.40 0.89
N THR A 108 -28.34 -7.08 0.81
CA THR A 108 -29.42 -6.09 1.07
C THR A 108 -30.24 -5.76 -0.19
N GLU A 109 -29.70 -5.96 -1.40
CA GLU A 109 -30.41 -5.66 -2.66
C GLU A 109 -31.26 -6.83 -3.20
N SER A 110 -31.18 -8.02 -2.61
CA SER A 110 -31.90 -9.22 -3.10
C SER A 110 -33.31 -9.40 -2.52
N ARG A 111 -33.91 -8.36 -1.94
CA ARG A 111 -35.24 -8.41 -1.29
C ARG A 111 -36.26 -7.41 -1.82
N GLU A 112 -36.17 -6.96 -3.06
CA GLU A 112 -37.26 -6.20 -3.69
C GLU A 112 -37.39 -6.64 -5.16
N SER A 113 -38.16 -7.71 -5.42
CA SER A 113 -38.77 -8.05 -6.72
C SER A 113 -39.89 -9.07 -6.54
#